data_AF-A0A920E964-F1
#
_entry.id   AF-A0A920E964-F1
#
_cell.length_a   1.000
_cell.length_b   1.000
_cell.length_c   1.000
_cell.angle_alpha   90.00
_cell.angle_beta   90.00
_cell.angle_gamma   90.00
#
_symmetry.space_group_name_H-M   'P 1'
#
loop_
_entity.id
_entity.type
_entity.pdbx_description
1 polymer ?
#
loop_
_entity_poly.entity_id
_entity_poly.type
_entity_poly.pdbx_seq_one_letter_code
_entity_poly.pdbx_strand_id
1 'polypeptide(L)' 'MKTSDMKIPMLIDQGSADDFLERELNFELFEKTCKSKNYPATFRMQEGYDHSYFFISSFIEDHLRFHSENLTG' A
#
# COMPACT_ATOMS: atom_id res chain seq x y z
N MET A 1 2.65 2.19 24.89
CA MET A 1 2.34 2.02 23.45
C MET A 1 1.20 1.02 23.36
N LYS A 2 0.01 1.41 22.88
CA LYS A 2 -1.12 0.45 22.76
C LYS A 2 -0.82 -0.46 21.58
N THR A 3 -0.59 -1.74 21.83
CA THR A 3 -0.48 -2.78 20.80
C THR A 3 -1.86 -3.40 20.62
N SER A 4 -2.44 -3.29 19.43
CA SER A 4 -3.61 -4.08 19.05
C SER A 4 -3.14 -5.41 18.46
N ASP A 5 -3.66 -6.53 18.97
CA ASP A 5 -3.38 -7.85 18.41
C ASP A 5 -4.13 -8.08 17.08
N MET A 6 -5.12 -7.23 16.78
CA MET A 6 -5.85 -7.23 15.52
C MET A 6 -4.95 -6.75 14.39
N LYS A 7 -4.68 -7.63 13.44
CA LYS A 7 -3.96 -7.34 12.20
C LYS A 7 -4.99 -7.13 11.09
N ILE A 8 -5.07 -5.91 10.57
CA ILE A 8 -5.96 -5.57 9.46
C ILE A 8 -5.17 -5.77 8.16
N PRO A 9 -5.69 -6.53 7.18
CA PRO A 9 -5.04 -6.68 5.88
C PRO A 9 -4.81 -5.31 5.22
N MET A 10 -3.65 -5.12 4.57
CA MET A 10 -3.34 -3.90 3.82
C MET A 10 -2.84 -4.20 2.40
N LEU A 11 -3.23 -3.35 1.45
CA LEU A 11 -2.71 -3.30 0.09
C LEU A 11 -2.20 -1.89 -0.18
N ILE A 12 -0.96 -1.77 -0.64
CA ILE A 12 -0.29 -0.51 -0.95
C ILE A 12 0.24 -0.60 -2.39
N ASP A 13 -0.16 0.36 -3.23
CA ASP A 13 0.44 0.61 -4.53
C ASP A 13 1.22 1.93 -4.49
N GLN A 14 2.44 1.90 -5.02
CA GLN A 14 3.30 3.08 -5.14
C GLN A 14 3.80 3.20 -6.56
N GLY A 15 3.65 4.36 -7.18
CA GLY A 15 4.26 4.65 -8.48
C GLY A 15 5.78 4.82 -8.36
N SER A 16 6.56 4.21 -9.27
CA SER A 16 8.02 4.33 -9.26
C SER A 16 8.53 5.65 -9.84
N ALA A 17 7.68 6.38 -10.58
CA ALA A 17 7.96 7.71 -11.12
C ALA A 17 7.28 8.81 -10.30
N ASP A 18 6.93 8.53 -9.04
CA ASP A 18 6.39 9.50 -8.10
C ASP A 18 7.52 10.44 -7.61
N ASP A 19 7.39 11.73 -7.91
CA ASP A 19 8.36 12.76 -7.53
C ASP A 19 8.59 12.88 -6.01
N PHE A 20 7.69 12.33 -5.20
CA PHE A 20 7.74 12.38 -3.75
C PHE A 20 8.32 11.10 -3.11
N LEU A 21 8.57 10.05 -3.90
CA LEU A 21 8.93 8.70 -3.44
C LEU A 21 10.06 8.70 -2.40
N GLU A 22 11.19 9.31 -2.74
CA GLU A 22 12.40 9.30 -1.91
C GLU A 22 12.36 10.27 -0.72
N ARG A 23 11.59 11.36 -0.84
CA ARG A 23 11.63 12.46 0.15
C ARG A 23 10.52 12.40 1.18
N GLU A 24 9.34 11.89 0.82
CA GLU A 24 8.13 12.09 1.62
C GLU A 24 7.42 10.77 1.96
N LEU A 25 7.47 9.77 1.07
CA LEU A 25 6.60 8.59 1.18
C LEU A 25 7.14 7.48 2.08
N ASN A 26 8.46 7.42 2.29
CA ASN A 26 9.11 6.41 3.16
C ASN A 26 8.70 4.96 2.84
N PHE A 27 8.42 4.66 1.56
CA PHE A 27 7.84 3.39 1.13
C PHE A 27 8.67 2.18 1.58
N GLU A 28 9.98 2.19 1.33
CA GLU A 28 10.85 1.07 1.73
C GLU A 28 10.91 0.86 3.24
N LEU A 29 10.94 1.96 4.02
CA LEU A 29 11.00 1.88 5.47
C LEU A 29 9.72 1.26 6.03
N PHE A 30 8.57 1.65 5.47
CA PHE A 30 7.28 1.10 5.86
C PHE A 30 7.18 -0.39 5.48
N GLU A 31 7.58 -0.75 4.27
CA GLU A 31 7.60 -2.15 3.81
C GLU A 31 8.50 -3.02 4.71
N LYS A 32 9.75 -2.58 4.96
CA LYS A 32 10.70 -3.26 5.87
C LYS A 32 10.11 -3.43 7.27
N THR A 33 9.42 -2.41 7.78
CA THR A 33 8.78 -2.45 9.10
C THR A 33 7.64 -3.47 9.13
N CYS A 34 6.74 -3.47 8.15
CA CYS A 34 5.65 -4.44 8.04
C CYS A 34 6.18 -5.88 7.92
N LYS A 35 7.20 -6.10 7.08
CA LYS A 35 7.87 -7.40 6.93
C LYS A 35 8.46 -7.88 8.26
N SER A 36 9.20 -7.04 8.99
CA SER A 36 9.81 -7.41 10.28
C SER A 36 8.79 -7.81 11.36
N LYS A 37 7.55 -7.31 11.25
CA LYS A 37 6.46 -7.59 12.19
C LYS A 37 5.51 -8.70 11.72
N ASN A 38 5.80 -9.33 10.57
CA ASN A 38 4.89 -10.25 9.89
C ASN A 38 3.46 -9.66 9.80
N TYR A 39 3.36 -8.39 9.40
CA TYR A 39 2.08 -7.71 9.21
C TYR A 39 1.48 -8.14 7.87
N PRO A 40 0.16 -8.43 7.77
CA PRO A 40 -0.49 -8.86 6.53
C PRO A 40 -0.65 -7.68 5.57
N ALA A 41 0.45 -7.25 4.97
CA ALA A 41 0.49 -6.13 4.04
C ALA A 41 1.13 -6.57 2.72
N THR A 42 0.46 -6.24 1.62
CA THR A 42 0.95 -6.42 0.26
C THR A 42 1.42 -5.07 -0.26
N PHE A 43 2.67 -5.00 -0.71
CA PHE A 43 3.27 -3.81 -1.29
C PHE A 43 3.55 -4.07 -2.78
N ARG A 44 3.12 -3.16 -3.65
CA ARG A 44 3.30 -3.24 -5.10
C ARG A 44 3.94 -1.94 -5.61
N MET A 45 5.06 -2.07 -6.31
CA MET A 45 5.68 -0.96 -7.03
C MET A 45 5.16 -0.97 -8.47
N GLN A 46 4.59 0.15 -8.92
CA GLN A 46 3.97 0.29 -10.23
C GLN A 46 4.88 1.11 -11.13
N GLU A 47 5.53 0.42 -12.07
CA GLU A 47 6.59 1.00 -12.88
C GLU A 47 6.08 2.12 -13.79
N GLY A 48 6.72 3.29 -13.72
CA GLY A 48 6.42 4.45 -14.57
C GLY A 48 5.18 5.26 -14.16
N TYR A 49 4.51 4.88 -13.06
CA TYR A 49 3.36 5.63 -12.54
C TYR A 49 3.79 6.75 -11.59
N ASP A 50 3.02 7.83 -11.59
CA ASP A 50 3.26 9.06 -10.83
C ASP A 50 2.35 9.17 -9.59
N HIS A 51 2.23 10.38 -9.04
CA HIS A 51 1.39 10.71 -7.87
C HIS A 51 -0.06 11.11 -8.22
N SER A 52 -0.47 10.99 -9.49
CA SER A 52 -1.72 11.60 -9.96
C SER A 52 -2.94 10.70 -9.76
N TYR A 53 -4.13 11.27 -10.01
CA TYR A 53 -5.34 10.46 -10.12
C TYR A 53 -5.33 9.52 -11.34
N PHE A 54 -4.47 9.74 -12.34
CA PHE A 54 -4.29 8.76 -13.43
C PHE A 54 -3.67 7.47 -12.89
N PHE A 55 -2.68 7.57 -12.01
CA PHE A 55 -2.15 6.42 -11.29
C PHE A 55 -3.23 5.74 -10.44
N ILE A 56 -3.92 6.49 -9.58
CA ILE A 56 -4.95 5.94 -8.69
C ILE A 56 -6.03 5.19 -9.48
N SER A 57 -6.58 5.82 -10.52
CA SER A 57 -7.65 5.23 -11.34
C SER A 57 -7.21 4.00 -12.12
N SER A 58 -5.91 3.83 -12.39
CA SER A 58 -5.38 2.64 -13.08
C SER A 58 -5.45 1.38 -12.22
N PHE A 59 -5.38 1.53 -10.88
CA PHE A 59 -5.35 0.40 -9.94
C PHE A 59 -6.53 0.38 -8.96
N ILE A 60 -7.47 1.32 -9.05
CA ILE A 60 -8.59 1.43 -8.12
C ILE A 60 -9.48 0.18 -8.10
N GLU A 61 -9.63 -0.52 -9.23
CA GLU A 61 -10.42 -1.75 -9.29
C GLU A 61 -9.85 -2.85 -8.38
N ASP A 62 -8.51 -3.00 -8.37
CA ASP A 62 -7.84 -3.96 -7.49
C ASP A 62 -8.08 -3.63 -6.01
N HIS A 63 -8.02 -2.35 -5.66
CA HIS A 63 -8.30 -1.89 -4.29
C HIS A 63 -9.75 -2.13 -3.89
N LEU A 64 -10.70 -1.90 -4.80
CA LEU A 64 -12.10 -2.20 -4.55
C LEU A 64 -12.34 -3.70 -4.34
N ARG A 65 -11.69 -4.57 -5.12
CA ARG A 65 -11.77 -6.03 -4.93
C ARG A 65 -11.13 -6.46 -3.62
N PHE A 66 -9.94 -5.95 -3.32
CA PHE A 66 -9.26 -6.18 -2.04
C PHE A 66 -10.15 -5.80 -0.86
N HIS A 67 -10.78 -4.63 -0.90
CA HIS A 67 -11.70 -4.21 0.15
C HIS A 67 -12.98 -5.06 0.16
N SER A 68 -13.55 -5.40 -0.99
CA SER A 68 -14.73 -6.27 -1.07
C SER A 68 -14.51 -7.59 -0.34
N GLU A 69 -13.36 -8.25 -0.54
CA GLU A 69 -13.00 -9.51 0.12
C GLU A 69 -12.87 -9.39 1.65
N ASN A 70 -12.55 -8.19 2.16
CA ASN A 70 -12.28 -7.94 3.57
C ASN A 70 -13.41 -7.17 4.29
N LEU A 71 -14.41 -6.67 3.55
CA LEU A 71 -15.57 -5.96 4.09
C LEU A 71 -16.82 -6.84 4.17
N THR A 72 -16.90 -7.90 3.38
CA THR A 72 -18.01 -8.86 3.45
C THR A 72 -17.76 -9.84 4.60
N GLY A 73 -18.35 -9.55 5.75
CA GLY A 73 -18.49 -10.46 6.89
C GLY A 73 -19.92 -10.92 7.06
#